data_AF-A0A091BQU7-F1
#
_entry.id   AF-A0A091BQU7-F1
#
_cell.length_a   1.000
_cell.length_b   1.000
_cell.length_c   1.000
_cell.angle_alpha   90.00
_cell.angle_beta   90.00
_cell.angle_gamma   90.00
#
_symmetry.space_group_name_H-M   'P 1'
#
loop_
_entity.id
_entity.type
_entity.pdbx_description
1 polymer ?
#
loop_
_entity_poly.entity_id
_entity_poly.type
_entity_poly.pdbx_seq_one_letter_code
_entity_poly.pdbx_strand_id
1 'polypeptide(L)'
;MLEINQLSIHHLKDSKPIITDLHLIVNPGEKLAIIGEEGTGKSSLLKTIVSPKLIASYADYTGQIRNQFKKIGYLPQSLSKNENDQTISDFLYKNMDYLFNYTAFYQMAAQLGLNLATLEEKNQLLSSLSGGEKLKLQLSKLTGQEADLLLLDEPSSDLDIDSQVVLKKFIQESNKTIIFISHDEAILEDTATAILHLELLKHRQLPRASYFQGKYLDYLKQRQSTYTKQLQEAKNDYRLKKKRDAKIHRIHQAAQYNVRHTHDSTLGRLAAKKMKTVLSLEKRYQKEDSNRVDFPENMDNITLFFNDISTLDKNKRILSWKKHQLPTGQKIYLDIFGQDKLVITGKNGIGKTRLIKQIYHDLNQNQQLSIGYMPQDYDSFFSKEISTLDFLDDVANENTARTILACLQFTREEMEHSALNLSGGQKAKLFLAHMVLSKNQVIILDEPTRHFSPTSQPLIRELFLNYPGCIISVSHDEHFIQTVARKHYRLTENFLDSN
;
A
#
# COMPACT_ATOMS: atom_id res chain seq x y z
N MET A 1 -7.63 28.16 -7.53
CA MET A 1 -7.98 26.83 -7.01
C MET A 1 -7.99 25.80 -8.15
N LEU A 2 -7.98 24.51 -7.82
CA LEU A 2 -8.19 23.42 -8.76
C LEU A 2 -9.59 22.85 -8.51
N GLU A 3 -10.43 22.80 -9.54
CA GLU A 3 -11.77 22.21 -9.48
C GLU A 3 -11.86 21.04 -10.46
N ILE A 4 -12.32 19.89 -9.98
CA ILE A 4 -12.58 18.69 -10.76
C ILE A 4 -14.06 18.34 -10.60
N ASN A 5 -14.77 18.24 -11.72
CA ASN A 5 -16.19 17.94 -11.76
C ASN A 5 -16.46 16.71 -12.62
N GLN A 6 -17.04 15.67 -11.99
CA GLN A 6 -17.44 14.41 -12.63
C GLN A 6 -16.31 13.74 -13.42
N LEU A 7 -15.07 13.81 -12.91
CA LEU A 7 -13.94 13.22 -13.61
C LEU A 7 -14.04 11.70 -13.52
N SER A 8 -14.05 11.05 -14.69
CA SER A 8 -13.95 9.60 -14.78
C SER A 8 -12.80 9.24 -15.72
N ILE A 9 -11.98 8.27 -15.33
CA ILE A 9 -10.82 7.79 -16.10
C ILE A 9 -11.04 6.31 -16.38
N HIS A 10 -10.84 5.88 -17.63
CA HIS A 10 -11.09 4.51 -18.08
C HIS A 10 -9.89 3.99 -18.88
N HIS A 11 -9.57 2.71 -18.74
CA HIS A 11 -8.58 2.05 -19.57
C HIS A 11 -9.03 1.98 -21.04
N LEU A 12 -8.11 2.22 -21.98
CA LEU A 12 -8.42 2.17 -23.41
C LEU A 12 -8.73 0.75 -23.92
N LYS A 13 -8.07 -0.27 -23.35
CA LYS A 13 -8.13 -1.65 -23.87
C LYS A 13 -9.46 -2.34 -23.60
N ASP A 14 -10.01 -2.15 -22.40
CA ASP A 14 -11.17 -2.89 -21.88
C ASP A 14 -12.26 -1.97 -21.32
N SER A 15 -12.09 -0.64 -21.40
CA SER A 15 -13.00 0.34 -20.80
C SER A 15 -13.18 0.15 -19.28
N LYS A 16 -12.27 -0.57 -18.60
CA LYS A 16 -12.36 -0.78 -17.17
C LYS A 16 -12.17 0.58 -16.46
N PRO A 17 -13.07 0.96 -15.54
CA PRO A 17 -12.96 2.23 -14.84
C PRO A 17 -11.77 2.22 -13.88
N ILE A 18 -10.96 3.27 -13.94
CA ILE A 18 -9.86 3.57 -13.02
C ILE A 18 -10.35 4.50 -11.92
N ILE A 19 -11.04 5.57 -12.31
CA ILE A 19 -11.68 6.54 -11.42
C ILE A 19 -13.08 6.81 -11.97
N THR A 20 -14.07 6.93 -11.10
CA THR A 20 -15.46 7.18 -11.46
C THR A 20 -16.02 8.37 -10.69
N ASP A 21 -16.65 9.29 -11.43
CA ASP A 21 -17.44 10.41 -10.91
C ASP A 21 -16.73 11.23 -9.80
N LEU A 22 -15.44 11.51 -9.98
CA LEU A 22 -14.66 12.27 -9.01
C LEU A 22 -15.07 13.75 -9.03
N HIS A 23 -15.49 14.22 -7.87
CA HIS A 23 -15.64 15.64 -7.54
C HIS A 23 -14.59 16.04 -6.51
N LEU A 24 -13.78 17.04 -6.83
CA LEU A 24 -12.69 17.49 -5.97
C LEU A 24 -12.48 18.99 -6.12
N ILE A 25 -12.33 19.69 -5.00
CA ILE A 25 -11.91 21.09 -4.96
C ILE A 25 -10.64 21.14 -4.11
N VAL A 26 -9.58 21.75 -4.64
CA VAL A 26 -8.32 21.98 -3.91
C VAL A 26 -8.06 23.47 -3.82
N ASN A 27 -8.07 23.96 -2.58
CA ASN A 27 -7.88 25.38 -2.29
C ASN A 27 -6.40 25.76 -2.24
N PRO A 28 -6.06 27.03 -2.51
CA PRO A 28 -4.69 27.52 -2.36
C PRO A 28 -4.11 27.23 -0.97
N GLY A 29 -2.92 26.65 -0.91
CA GLY A 29 -2.21 26.33 0.33
C GLY A 29 -2.56 24.97 0.93
N GLU A 30 -3.56 24.26 0.41
CA GLU A 30 -3.87 22.90 0.86
C GLU A 30 -2.76 21.90 0.50
N LYS A 31 -2.57 20.93 1.40
CA LYS A 31 -1.69 19.76 1.25
C LYS A 31 -2.57 18.53 1.12
N LEU A 32 -3.01 18.25 -0.10
CA LEU A 32 -3.88 17.10 -0.39
C LEU A 32 -3.02 15.85 -0.57
N ALA A 33 -3.15 14.90 0.34
CA ALA A 33 -2.57 13.57 0.17
C ALA A 33 -3.53 12.66 -0.60
N ILE A 34 -3.03 11.95 -1.61
CA ILE A 34 -3.74 10.89 -2.31
C ILE A 34 -3.21 9.55 -1.80
N ILE A 35 -4.09 8.73 -1.23
CA ILE A 35 -3.75 7.42 -0.67
C ILE A 35 -4.57 6.31 -1.35
N GLY A 36 -4.13 5.07 -1.20
CA GLY A 36 -4.82 3.87 -1.70
C GLY A 36 -3.84 2.75 -2.05
N GLU A 37 -4.34 1.54 -2.33
CA GLU A 37 -3.51 0.42 -2.80
C GLU A 37 -2.81 0.74 -4.16
N GLU A 38 -1.77 -0.02 -4.49
CA GLU A 38 -1.20 -0.01 -5.84
C GLU A 38 -2.29 -0.36 -6.88
N GLY A 39 -2.34 0.37 -7.99
CA GLY A 39 -3.31 0.13 -9.06
C GLY A 39 -4.66 0.85 -8.92
N THR A 40 -4.89 1.66 -7.87
CA THR A 40 -6.13 2.45 -7.72
C THR A 40 -6.19 3.71 -8.59
N GLY A 41 -5.16 3.98 -9.41
CA GLY A 41 -5.13 5.10 -10.34
C GLY A 41 -4.57 6.41 -9.79
N LYS A 42 -3.90 6.41 -8.63
CA LYS A 42 -3.30 7.60 -8.00
C LYS A 42 -2.43 8.42 -8.96
N SER A 43 -1.43 7.77 -9.56
CA SER A 43 -0.52 8.43 -10.52
C SER A 43 -1.24 8.82 -11.81
N SER A 44 -2.25 8.05 -12.24
CA SER A 44 -3.07 8.42 -13.40
C SER A 44 -3.88 9.70 -13.13
N LEU A 45 -4.42 9.89 -11.94
CA LEU A 45 -5.10 11.12 -11.54
C LEU A 45 -4.14 12.33 -11.60
N LEU A 46 -2.95 12.23 -11.00
CA LEU A 46 -1.95 13.30 -11.07
C LEU A 46 -1.58 13.63 -12.51
N LYS A 47 -1.29 12.61 -13.33
CA LYS A 47 -0.95 12.78 -14.75
C LYS A 47 -2.08 13.48 -15.52
N THR A 48 -3.33 13.15 -15.27
CA THR A 48 -4.49 13.83 -15.88
C THR A 48 -4.57 15.30 -15.48
N ILE A 49 -4.28 15.64 -14.20
CA ILE A 49 -4.24 17.03 -13.72
C ILE A 49 -3.08 17.81 -14.37
N VAL A 50 -1.91 17.19 -14.53
CA VAL A 50 -0.74 17.81 -15.19
C VAL A 50 -1.04 18.06 -16.67
N SER A 51 -1.41 17.00 -17.40
CA SER A 51 -1.70 17.05 -18.82
C SER A 51 -2.33 15.73 -19.27
N PRO A 52 -3.54 15.74 -19.87
CA PRO A 52 -4.17 14.54 -20.40
C PRO A 52 -3.32 13.73 -21.39
N LYS A 53 -2.34 14.37 -22.05
CA LYS A 53 -1.40 13.68 -22.96
C LYS A 53 -0.57 12.60 -22.26
N LEU A 54 -0.35 12.71 -20.95
CA LEU A 54 0.45 11.76 -20.17
C LEU A 54 -0.25 10.41 -19.92
N ILE A 55 -1.58 10.36 -20.08
CA ILE A 55 -2.38 9.14 -19.92
C ILE A 55 -2.85 8.56 -21.26
N ALA A 56 -2.74 9.33 -22.35
CA ALA A 56 -3.34 9.04 -23.65
C ALA A 56 -2.86 7.72 -24.31
N SER A 57 -1.76 7.13 -23.84
CA SER A 57 -1.28 5.84 -24.33
C SER A 57 -2.01 4.64 -23.71
N TYR A 58 -2.71 4.80 -22.59
CA TYR A 58 -3.34 3.70 -21.85
C TYR A 58 -4.73 3.98 -21.28
N ALA A 59 -5.13 5.25 -21.17
CA ALA A 59 -6.42 5.65 -20.61
C ALA A 59 -7.02 6.87 -21.32
N ASP A 60 -8.35 7.00 -21.21
CA ASP A 60 -9.12 8.18 -21.61
C ASP A 60 -9.87 8.75 -20.38
N TYR A 61 -10.31 9.99 -20.47
CA TYR A 61 -11.04 10.66 -19.38
C TYR A 61 -12.26 11.45 -19.87
N THR A 62 -13.26 11.54 -19.00
CA THR A 62 -14.44 12.40 -19.16
C THR A 62 -14.58 13.32 -17.95
N GLY A 63 -15.37 14.39 -18.07
CA GLY A 63 -15.55 15.39 -17.01
C GLY A 63 -14.80 16.70 -17.28
N GLN A 64 -14.68 17.55 -16.26
CA GLN A 64 -14.01 18.86 -16.37
C GLN A 64 -12.96 19.04 -15.30
N ILE A 65 -11.77 19.52 -15.70
CA ILE A 65 -10.70 19.95 -14.80
C ILE A 65 -10.44 21.43 -15.07
N ARG A 66 -10.69 22.29 -14.08
CA ARG A 66 -10.43 23.73 -14.14
C ARG A 66 -9.29 24.06 -13.19
N ASN A 67 -8.16 24.48 -13.75
CA ASN A 67 -6.98 24.84 -12.99
C ASN A 67 -6.71 26.34 -13.11
N GLN A 68 -6.73 27.06 -11.98
CA GLN A 68 -6.42 28.49 -11.91
C GLN A 68 -4.99 28.78 -11.41
N PHE A 69 -4.21 27.76 -11.09
CA PHE A 69 -2.79 27.93 -10.71
C PHE A 69 -1.98 28.28 -11.96
N LYS A 70 -1.03 29.24 -11.86
CA LYS A 70 -0.31 29.73 -13.04
C LYS A 70 0.77 28.77 -13.47
N LYS A 71 1.48 28.18 -12.50
CA LYS A 71 2.59 27.26 -12.75
C LYS A 71 2.44 25.98 -11.93
N ILE A 72 2.49 24.85 -12.64
CA ILE A 72 2.46 23.50 -12.06
C ILE A 72 3.89 22.95 -12.07
N GLY A 73 4.38 22.53 -10.91
CA GLY A 73 5.57 21.69 -10.80
C GLY A 73 5.13 20.23 -10.65
N TYR A 74 5.70 19.32 -11.42
CA TYR A 74 5.37 17.89 -11.36
C TYR A 74 6.62 17.06 -11.07
N LEU A 75 6.55 16.24 -10.03
CA LEU A 75 7.50 15.17 -9.74
C LEU A 75 6.90 13.85 -10.18
N PRO A 76 7.38 13.23 -11.27
CA PRO A 76 6.94 11.90 -11.67
C PRO A 76 7.56 10.80 -10.78
N GLN A 77 6.84 9.68 -10.64
CA GLN A 77 7.36 8.49 -9.96
C GLN A 77 8.62 7.93 -10.66
N SER A 78 8.67 8.01 -12.00
CA SER A 78 9.82 7.60 -12.79
C SER A 78 10.03 8.52 -13.98
N LEU A 79 11.30 8.78 -14.29
CA LEU A 79 11.71 9.52 -15.47
C LEU A 79 11.56 8.65 -16.72
N SER A 80 11.19 9.26 -17.84
CA SER A 80 11.15 8.60 -19.14
C SER A 80 12.55 8.17 -19.59
N LYS A 81 12.63 7.24 -20.56
CA LYS A 81 13.92 6.82 -21.14
C LYS A 81 14.70 8.01 -21.71
N ASN A 82 14.01 8.88 -22.44
CA ASN A 82 14.61 10.07 -23.05
C ASN A 82 15.15 11.06 -22.00
N GLU A 83 14.53 11.15 -20.82
CA GLU A 83 15.05 11.97 -19.73
C GLU A 83 16.25 11.30 -19.06
N ASN A 84 16.21 9.99 -18.82
CA ASN A 84 17.33 9.26 -18.24
C ASN A 84 18.60 9.33 -19.11
N ASP A 85 18.46 9.46 -20.42
CA ASP A 85 19.59 9.56 -21.36
C ASP A 85 20.16 11.00 -21.46
N GLN A 86 19.59 11.98 -20.76
CA GLN A 86 20.12 13.34 -20.71
C GLN A 86 21.27 13.47 -19.70
N THR A 87 22.15 14.44 -19.95
CA THR A 87 23.11 14.89 -18.93
C THR A 87 22.38 15.57 -17.78
N ILE A 88 22.96 15.56 -16.57
CA ILE A 88 22.43 16.29 -15.42
C ILE A 88 22.26 17.78 -15.76
N SER A 89 23.25 18.36 -16.45
CA SER A 89 23.21 19.75 -16.90
C SER A 89 22.06 20.01 -17.88
N ASP A 90 21.83 19.15 -18.87
CA ASP A 90 20.71 19.30 -19.80
C ASP A 90 19.37 19.19 -19.06
N PHE A 91 19.23 18.21 -18.18
CA PHE A 91 18.03 18.06 -17.40
C PHE A 91 17.73 19.30 -16.54
N LEU A 92 18.76 19.89 -15.96
CA LEU A 92 18.62 21.09 -15.13
C LEU A 92 18.39 22.36 -15.95
N TYR A 93 19.03 22.52 -17.13
CA TYR A 93 19.14 23.83 -17.80
C TYR A 93 18.50 23.94 -19.19
N LYS A 94 18.24 22.84 -19.90
CA LYS A 94 17.86 22.84 -21.33
C LYS A 94 16.54 23.56 -21.65
N ASN A 95 15.65 23.74 -20.66
CA ASN A 95 14.34 24.38 -20.82
C ASN A 95 14.00 25.31 -19.63
N MET A 96 14.99 25.99 -19.06
CA MET A 96 14.75 26.81 -17.87
C MET A 96 14.24 28.19 -18.23
N ASP A 97 13.15 28.59 -17.57
CA ASP A 97 12.72 29.98 -17.53
C ASP A 97 13.83 30.85 -16.92
N TYR A 98 13.93 32.10 -17.38
CA TYR A 98 14.80 33.13 -16.80
C TYR A 98 14.54 33.40 -15.30
N LEU A 99 13.44 32.87 -14.73
CA LEU A 99 12.99 33.03 -13.34
C LEU A 99 13.41 31.87 -12.42
N PHE A 100 14.39 31.04 -12.78
CA PHE A 100 14.82 29.95 -11.90
C PHE A 100 15.56 30.46 -10.66
N ASN A 101 15.11 30.02 -9.48
CA ASN A 101 15.75 30.35 -8.22
C ASN A 101 16.87 29.34 -7.89
N TYR A 102 18.08 29.64 -8.36
CA TYR A 102 19.27 28.84 -8.10
C TYR A 102 19.58 28.70 -6.60
N THR A 103 19.35 29.76 -5.82
CA THR A 103 19.59 29.73 -4.37
C THR A 103 18.72 28.67 -3.69
N ALA A 104 17.42 28.64 -4.00
CA ALA A 104 16.49 27.64 -3.47
C ALA A 104 16.89 26.22 -3.91
N PHE A 105 17.27 26.05 -5.18
CA PHE A 105 17.75 24.78 -5.71
C PHE A 105 18.96 24.24 -4.92
N TYR A 106 20.03 25.03 -4.79
CA TYR A 106 21.25 24.60 -4.12
C TYR A 106 21.05 24.40 -2.61
N GLN A 107 20.19 25.20 -1.97
CA GLN A 107 19.80 24.99 -0.57
C GLN A 107 19.09 23.65 -0.37
N MET A 108 18.11 23.33 -1.21
CA MET A 108 17.39 22.05 -1.14
C MET A 108 18.34 20.88 -1.43
N ALA A 109 19.19 21.00 -2.45
CA ALA A 109 20.16 19.97 -2.79
C ALA A 109 21.13 19.68 -1.62
N ALA A 110 21.63 20.73 -0.96
CA ALA A 110 22.48 20.59 0.22
C ALA A 110 21.75 19.94 1.40
N GLN A 111 20.49 20.34 1.66
CA GLN A 111 19.68 19.75 2.74
C GLN A 111 19.41 18.25 2.50
N LEU A 112 19.13 17.85 1.26
CA LEU A 112 18.93 16.46 0.87
C LEU A 112 20.24 15.64 0.82
N GLY A 113 21.38 16.29 1.07
CA GLY A 113 22.70 15.67 1.04
C GLY A 113 23.14 15.25 -0.35
N LEU A 114 22.68 15.93 -1.41
CA LEU A 114 23.23 15.75 -2.75
C LEU A 114 24.67 16.27 -2.79
N ASN A 115 25.56 15.49 -3.40
CA ASN A 115 26.90 15.97 -3.68
C ASN A 115 26.83 17.03 -4.78
N LEU A 116 27.09 18.28 -4.42
CA LEU A 116 27.03 19.40 -5.38
C LEU A 116 28.10 19.27 -6.48
N ALA A 117 29.24 18.62 -6.20
CA ALA A 117 30.29 18.39 -7.19
C ALA A 117 29.82 17.49 -8.34
N THR A 118 29.01 16.46 -8.05
CA THR A 118 28.39 15.61 -9.09
C THR A 118 27.39 16.38 -9.95
N LEU A 119 26.81 17.49 -9.47
CA LEU A 119 25.91 18.32 -10.27
C LEU A 119 26.66 19.18 -11.30
N GLU A 120 27.96 19.39 -11.09
CA GLU A 120 28.81 20.24 -11.94
C GLU A 120 29.61 19.44 -12.98
N GLU A 121 29.56 18.10 -12.93
CA GLU A 121 30.18 17.24 -13.93
C GLU A 121 29.43 17.31 -15.27
N LYS A 122 30.05 17.99 -16.25
CA LYS A 122 29.42 18.34 -17.55
C LYS A 122 28.88 17.15 -18.36
N ASN A 123 29.36 15.93 -18.12
CA ASN A 123 29.02 14.76 -18.94
C ASN A 123 28.33 13.63 -18.16
N GLN A 124 28.00 13.84 -16.88
CA GLN A 124 27.33 12.80 -16.11
C GLN A 124 25.89 12.63 -16.59
N LEU A 125 25.53 11.40 -16.98
CA LEU A 125 24.17 11.06 -17.39
C LEU A 125 23.26 10.88 -16.19
N LEU A 126 21.99 11.28 -16.31
CA LEU A 126 20.98 11.01 -15.29
C LEU A 126 20.88 9.52 -14.96
N SER A 127 20.95 8.65 -15.97
CA SER A 127 20.89 7.20 -15.81
C SER A 127 21.93 6.63 -14.85
N SER A 128 23.06 7.32 -14.64
CA SER A 128 24.12 6.89 -13.71
C SER A 128 23.78 7.09 -12.22
N LEU A 129 22.83 7.98 -11.91
CA LEU A 129 22.41 8.26 -10.54
C LEU A 129 21.52 7.14 -10.00
N SER A 130 21.62 6.88 -8.69
CA SER A 130 20.65 6.02 -8.00
C SER A 130 19.24 6.62 -8.01
N GLY A 131 18.21 5.79 -7.79
CA GLY A 131 16.82 6.26 -7.72
C GLY A 131 16.62 7.39 -6.70
N GLY A 132 17.21 7.26 -5.50
CA GLY A 132 17.18 8.29 -4.46
C GLY A 132 17.89 9.57 -4.87
N GLU A 133 19.05 9.51 -5.53
CA GLU A 133 19.75 10.71 -6.03
C GLU A 133 18.97 11.42 -7.13
N LYS A 134 18.37 10.67 -8.07
CA LYS A 134 17.48 11.23 -9.09
C LYS A 134 16.29 11.95 -8.45
N LEU A 135 15.69 11.35 -7.43
CA LEU A 135 14.56 11.93 -6.74
C LEU A 135 14.93 13.21 -5.99
N LYS A 136 16.07 13.19 -5.27
CA LYS A 136 16.61 14.38 -4.61
C LYS A 136 16.90 15.51 -5.61
N LEU A 137 17.43 15.17 -6.78
CA LEU A 137 17.71 16.14 -7.85
C LEU A 137 16.43 16.75 -8.40
N GLN A 138 15.40 15.94 -8.66
CA GLN A 138 14.08 16.38 -9.09
C GLN A 138 13.40 17.28 -8.06
N LEU A 139 13.41 16.89 -6.78
CA LEU A 139 12.90 17.70 -5.68
C LEU A 139 13.62 19.05 -5.62
N SER A 140 14.95 19.04 -5.69
CA SER A 140 15.76 20.26 -5.69
C SER A 140 15.38 21.16 -6.88
N LYS A 141 15.28 20.60 -8.09
CA LYS A 141 14.83 21.32 -9.29
C LYS A 141 13.44 21.95 -9.11
N LEU A 142 12.49 21.23 -8.52
CA LEU A 142 11.15 21.76 -8.25
C LEU A 142 11.15 22.93 -7.27
N THR A 143 12.05 22.95 -6.28
CA THR A 143 12.13 24.08 -5.35
C THR A 143 12.63 25.37 -6.01
N GLY A 144 13.50 25.25 -7.02
CA GLY A 144 13.95 26.40 -7.82
C GLY A 144 12.92 26.85 -8.87
N GLN A 145 11.96 26.00 -9.21
CA GLN A 145 10.82 26.37 -10.06
C GLN A 145 9.77 27.07 -9.19
N GLU A 146 9.47 28.35 -9.49
CA GLU A 146 8.42 29.12 -8.79
C GLU A 146 6.99 28.63 -9.13
N ALA A 147 6.68 27.38 -8.79
CA ALA A 147 5.35 26.78 -9.00
C ALA A 147 4.37 27.17 -7.89
N ASP A 148 3.10 27.37 -8.25
CA ASP A 148 2.01 27.63 -7.28
C ASP A 148 1.33 26.33 -6.81
N LEU A 149 1.37 25.31 -7.68
CA LEU A 149 0.84 23.96 -7.45
C LEU A 149 1.96 22.94 -7.68
N LEU A 150 2.25 22.13 -6.68
CA LEU A 150 3.17 21.00 -6.79
C LEU A 150 2.38 19.70 -6.81
N LEU A 151 2.67 18.84 -7.78
CA LEU A 151 2.09 17.51 -7.93
C LEU A 151 3.22 16.50 -7.73
N LEU A 152 3.17 15.73 -6.65
CA LEU A 152 4.28 14.85 -6.24
C LEU A 152 3.85 13.38 -6.24
N ASP A 153 4.36 12.60 -7.19
CA ASP A 153 4.04 11.18 -7.34
C ASP A 153 5.08 10.33 -6.59
N GLU A 154 4.73 9.85 -5.39
CA GLU A 154 5.60 9.06 -4.49
C GLU A 154 6.93 9.74 -4.12
N PRO A 155 6.93 10.99 -3.61
CA PRO A 155 8.14 11.79 -3.42
C PRO A 155 9.07 11.28 -2.31
N SER A 156 8.63 10.32 -1.50
CA SER A 156 9.44 9.67 -0.46
C SER A 156 9.99 8.31 -0.86
N SER A 157 9.58 7.79 -2.03
CA SER A 157 10.06 6.50 -2.52
C SER A 157 11.59 6.51 -2.65
N ASP A 158 12.27 5.50 -2.11
CA ASP A 158 13.74 5.42 -2.17
C ASP A 158 14.50 6.62 -1.58
N LEU A 159 13.88 7.41 -0.69
CA LEU A 159 14.57 8.34 0.20
C LEU A 159 15.00 7.64 1.49
N ASP A 160 16.19 7.99 1.97
CA ASP A 160 16.62 7.63 3.32
C ASP A 160 15.91 8.51 4.37
N ILE A 161 15.93 8.06 5.64
CA ILE A 161 15.22 8.74 6.75
C ILE A 161 15.63 10.22 6.84
N ASP A 162 16.92 10.53 6.75
CA ASP A 162 17.43 11.91 6.84
C ASP A 162 16.80 12.80 5.73
N SER A 163 16.67 12.24 4.52
CA SER A 163 16.07 12.93 3.37
C SER A 163 14.54 13.03 3.46
N GLN A 164 13.87 12.04 4.03
CA GLN A 164 12.43 12.08 4.30
C GLN A 164 12.07 13.20 5.28
N VAL A 165 12.90 13.42 6.31
CA VAL A 165 12.73 14.54 7.25
C VAL A 165 12.77 15.88 6.52
N VAL A 166 13.69 16.06 5.56
CA VAL A 166 13.77 17.28 4.74
C VAL A 166 12.54 17.44 3.85
N LEU A 167 12.08 16.36 3.20
CA LEU A 167 10.87 16.38 2.38
C LEU A 167 9.63 16.77 3.20
N LYS A 168 9.46 16.15 4.37
CA LYS A 168 8.36 16.44 5.30
C LYS A 168 8.36 17.91 5.68
N LYS A 169 9.52 18.44 6.08
CA LYS A 169 9.69 19.87 6.40
C LYS A 169 9.33 20.77 5.21
N PHE A 170 9.78 20.41 4.01
CA PHE A 170 9.45 21.15 2.78
C PHE A 170 7.94 21.20 2.52
N ILE A 171 7.23 20.07 2.62
CA ILE A 171 5.78 20.03 2.39
C ILE A 171 5.05 20.85 3.45
N GLN A 172 5.45 20.70 4.73
CA GLN A 172 4.83 21.34 5.89
C GLN A 172 5.00 22.87 5.89
N GLU A 173 6.21 23.37 5.61
CA GLU A 173 6.54 24.80 5.67
C GLU A 173 6.22 25.57 4.39
N SER A 174 5.97 24.85 3.28
CA SER A 174 5.67 25.48 2.00
C SER A 174 4.32 26.20 2.03
N ASN A 175 4.28 27.43 1.53
CA ASN A 175 3.04 28.18 1.29
C ASN A 175 2.31 27.78 -0.01
N LYS A 176 2.91 26.90 -0.82
CA LYS A 176 2.36 26.43 -2.09
C LYS A 176 1.24 25.42 -1.88
N THR A 177 0.38 25.25 -2.87
CA THR A 177 -0.57 24.12 -2.90
C THR A 177 0.19 22.85 -3.28
N ILE A 178 0.00 21.76 -2.55
CA ILE A 178 0.70 20.51 -2.82
C ILE A 178 -0.33 19.38 -2.88
N ILE A 179 -0.34 18.64 -3.98
CA ILE A 179 -1.04 17.36 -4.09
C ILE A 179 0.04 16.30 -4.19
N PHE A 180 0.05 15.33 -3.28
CA PHE A 180 1.09 14.33 -3.25
C PHE A 180 0.52 12.93 -2.99
N ILE A 181 1.16 11.92 -3.57
CA ILE A 181 0.89 10.52 -3.27
C ILE A 181 1.94 10.06 -2.28
N SER A 182 1.51 9.40 -1.20
CA SER A 182 2.46 8.83 -0.24
C SER A 182 1.93 7.55 0.36
N HIS A 183 2.82 6.57 0.47
CA HIS A 183 2.64 5.36 1.27
C HIS A 183 3.20 5.48 2.70
N ASP A 184 3.76 6.64 3.07
CA ASP A 184 4.45 6.86 4.34
C ASP A 184 3.53 7.53 5.35
N GLU A 185 3.19 6.83 6.43
CA GLU A 185 2.30 7.34 7.48
C GLU A 185 2.86 8.58 8.18
N ALA A 186 4.17 8.66 8.42
CA ALA A 186 4.77 9.83 9.08
C ALA A 186 4.62 11.09 8.23
N ILE A 187 4.85 10.98 6.92
CA ILE A 187 4.62 12.12 6.00
C ILE A 187 3.14 12.50 5.98
N LEU A 188 2.23 11.53 5.91
CA LEU A 188 0.78 11.78 5.90
C LEU A 188 0.32 12.47 7.18
N GLU A 189 0.74 11.99 8.35
CA GLU A 189 0.37 12.52 9.66
C GLU A 189 0.81 13.96 9.86
N ASP A 190 2.04 14.28 9.45
CA ASP A 190 2.65 15.58 9.72
C ASP A 190 2.34 16.66 8.68
N THR A 191 2.02 16.27 7.45
CA THR A 191 1.92 17.22 6.34
C THR A 191 0.54 17.34 5.70
N ALA A 192 -0.30 16.29 5.75
CA ALA A 192 -1.57 16.30 5.03
C ALA A 192 -2.61 17.17 5.75
N THR A 193 -3.24 18.08 4.99
CA THR A 193 -4.39 18.88 5.46
C THR A 193 -5.72 18.35 4.92
N ALA A 194 -5.66 17.47 3.93
CA ALA A 194 -6.79 16.81 3.30
C ALA A 194 -6.36 15.44 2.76
N ILE A 195 -7.28 14.49 2.72
CA ILE A 195 -7.05 13.13 2.23
C ILE A 195 -8.03 12.83 1.09
N LEU A 196 -7.51 12.42 -0.06
CA LEU A 196 -8.26 11.76 -1.13
C LEU A 196 -7.90 10.27 -1.13
N HIS A 197 -8.82 9.43 -0.67
CA HIS A 197 -8.63 7.99 -0.67
C HIS A 197 -9.25 7.38 -1.93
N LEU A 198 -8.42 6.69 -2.72
CA LEU A 198 -8.84 5.92 -3.88
C LEU A 198 -8.84 4.43 -3.55
N GLU A 199 -10.00 3.79 -3.67
CA GLU A 199 -10.25 2.39 -3.35
C GLU A 199 -10.81 1.63 -4.56
N LEU A 200 -10.60 0.31 -4.61
CA LEU A 200 -11.27 -0.57 -5.57
C LEU A 200 -12.12 -1.61 -4.82
N LEU A 201 -13.43 -1.38 -4.74
CA LEU A 201 -14.40 -2.24 -4.07
C LEU A 201 -14.83 -3.43 -4.97
N LYS A 202 -15.60 -4.35 -4.41
CA LYS A 202 -16.19 -5.53 -5.08
C LYS A 202 -15.13 -6.36 -5.81
N HIS A 203 -14.14 -6.85 -5.06
CA HIS A 203 -13.01 -7.59 -5.61
C HIS A 203 -12.25 -6.80 -6.68
N ARG A 204 -11.95 -5.53 -6.39
CA ARG A 204 -11.13 -4.65 -7.23
C ARG A 204 -11.73 -4.29 -8.60
N GLN A 205 -13.05 -4.23 -8.66
CA GLN A 205 -13.80 -3.94 -9.89
C GLN A 205 -14.42 -2.55 -9.87
N LEU A 206 -14.81 -2.05 -8.70
CA LEU A 206 -15.55 -0.80 -8.58
C LEU A 206 -14.67 0.28 -7.92
N PRO A 207 -14.14 1.25 -8.68
CA PRO A 207 -13.41 2.34 -8.08
C PRO A 207 -14.32 3.23 -7.24
N ARG A 208 -13.75 3.74 -6.15
CA ARG A 208 -14.37 4.70 -5.25
C ARG A 208 -13.35 5.74 -4.84
N ALA A 209 -13.74 7.01 -4.93
CA ALA A 209 -12.98 8.11 -4.38
C ALA A 209 -13.71 8.69 -3.15
N SER A 210 -12.99 8.87 -2.05
CA SER A 210 -13.50 9.48 -0.83
C SER A 210 -12.60 10.65 -0.43
N TYR A 211 -13.16 11.86 -0.39
CA TYR A 211 -12.45 13.05 0.07
C TYR A 211 -12.78 13.35 1.53
N PHE A 212 -11.76 13.74 2.29
CA PHE A 212 -11.87 14.17 3.67
C PHE A 212 -10.99 15.39 3.92
N GLN A 213 -11.60 16.48 4.42
CA GLN A 213 -10.86 17.67 4.84
C GLN A 213 -10.46 17.52 6.31
N GLY A 214 -9.16 17.51 6.58
CA GLY A 214 -8.60 17.33 7.92
C GLY A 214 -7.31 16.49 7.91
N LYS A 215 -6.79 16.25 9.11
CA LYS A 215 -5.54 15.48 9.30
C LYS A 215 -5.76 13.99 9.06
N TYR A 216 -4.68 13.29 8.71
CA TYR A 216 -4.70 11.85 8.44
C TYR A 216 -5.25 11.00 9.60
N LEU A 217 -4.87 11.31 10.84
CA LEU A 217 -5.37 10.56 12.01
C LEU A 217 -6.87 10.72 12.23
N ASP A 218 -7.43 11.89 11.92
CA ASP A 218 -8.87 12.14 12.05
C ASP A 218 -9.64 11.41 10.96
N TYR A 219 -9.07 11.37 9.74
CA TYR A 219 -9.57 10.54 8.66
C TYR A 219 -9.67 9.06 9.06
N LEU A 220 -8.59 8.49 9.64
CA LEU A 220 -8.58 7.09 10.08
C LEU A 220 -9.68 6.81 11.12
N LYS A 221 -9.84 7.69 12.12
CA LYS A 221 -10.90 7.58 13.13
C LYS A 221 -12.29 7.65 12.50
N GLN A 222 -12.52 8.60 11.59
CA GLN A 222 -13.80 8.72 10.90
C GLN A 222 -14.08 7.47 10.05
N ARG A 223 -13.09 6.95 9.33
CA ARG A 223 -13.23 5.75 8.52
C ARG A 223 -13.61 4.55 9.38
N GLN A 224 -12.92 4.34 10.50
CA GLN A 224 -13.21 3.24 11.43
C GLN A 224 -14.61 3.37 12.05
N SER A 225 -15.01 4.58 12.46
CA SER A 225 -16.35 4.83 13.02
C SER A 225 -17.46 4.60 11.98
N THR A 226 -17.23 5.03 10.73
CA THR A 226 -18.17 4.83 9.62
C THR A 226 -18.30 3.35 9.29
N TYR A 227 -17.18 2.62 9.22
CA TYR A 227 -17.15 1.18 8.99
C TYR A 227 -17.89 0.41 10.09
N THR A 228 -17.61 0.70 11.36
CA THR A 228 -18.25 0.02 12.50
C THR A 228 -19.76 0.29 12.55
N LYS A 229 -20.19 1.53 12.26
CA LYS A 229 -21.61 1.87 12.16
C LYS A 229 -22.31 1.10 11.03
N GLN A 230 -21.76 1.12 9.83
CA GLN A 230 -22.30 0.38 8.68
C GLN A 230 -22.34 -1.14 8.95
N LEU A 231 -21.33 -1.68 9.61
CA LEU A 231 -21.28 -3.10 9.97
C LEU A 231 -22.37 -3.46 10.98
N GLN A 232 -22.64 -2.60 11.96
CA GLN A 232 -23.73 -2.80 12.93
C GLN A 232 -25.10 -2.74 12.26
N GLU A 233 -25.31 -1.78 11.36
CA GLU A 233 -26.54 -1.64 10.56
C GLU A 233 -26.76 -2.89 9.69
N ALA A 234 -25.75 -3.31 8.91
CA ALA A 234 -25.82 -4.51 8.08
C ALA A 234 -26.08 -5.79 8.90
N LYS A 235 -25.43 -5.94 10.08
CA LYS A 235 -25.68 -7.07 11.00
C LYS A 235 -27.11 -7.06 11.53
N ASN A 236 -27.65 -5.89 11.88
CA ASN A 236 -29.03 -5.76 12.35
C ASN A 236 -30.03 -6.10 11.25
N ASP A 237 -29.85 -5.57 10.05
CA ASP A 237 -30.69 -5.86 8.87
C ASP A 237 -30.66 -7.35 8.52
N TYR A 238 -29.47 -7.96 8.53
CA TYR A 238 -29.30 -9.40 8.32
C TYR A 238 -30.02 -10.22 9.40
N ARG A 239 -29.91 -9.84 10.67
CA ARG A 239 -30.59 -10.52 11.79
C ARG A 239 -32.11 -10.41 11.65
N LEU A 240 -32.62 -9.23 11.28
CA LEU A 240 -34.05 -9.01 11.05
C LEU A 240 -34.55 -9.82 9.85
N LYS A 241 -33.79 -9.86 8.75
CA LYS A 241 -34.05 -10.74 7.59
C LYS A 241 -34.17 -12.19 8.03
N LYS A 242 -33.16 -12.71 8.71
CA LYS A 242 -33.13 -14.12 9.13
C LYS A 242 -34.35 -14.50 9.98
N LYS A 243 -34.75 -13.62 10.92
CA LYS A 243 -35.97 -13.81 11.72
C LYS A 243 -37.24 -13.78 10.87
N ARG A 244 -37.34 -12.81 9.95
CA ARG A 244 -38.49 -12.64 9.04
C ARG A 244 -38.63 -13.85 8.11
N ASP A 245 -37.55 -14.26 7.47
CA ASP A 245 -37.52 -15.37 6.53
C ASP A 245 -37.85 -16.69 7.23
N ALA A 246 -37.32 -16.91 8.45
CA ALA A 246 -37.70 -18.07 9.27
C ALA A 246 -39.21 -18.08 9.63
N LYS A 247 -39.79 -16.92 9.95
CA LYS A 247 -41.24 -16.79 10.21
C LYS A 247 -42.07 -17.11 8.97
N ILE A 248 -41.68 -16.57 7.82
CA ILE A 248 -42.35 -16.83 6.53
C ILE A 248 -42.26 -18.31 6.19
N HIS A 249 -41.07 -18.91 6.31
CA HIS A 249 -40.86 -20.31 6.03
C HIS A 249 -41.75 -21.23 6.88
N ARG A 250 -41.91 -20.92 8.18
CA ARG A 250 -42.85 -21.65 9.07
C ARG A 250 -44.31 -21.51 8.60
N ILE A 251 -44.75 -20.31 8.23
CA ILE A 251 -46.12 -20.09 7.75
C ILE A 251 -46.35 -20.82 6.42
N HIS A 252 -45.35 -20.80 5.53
CA HIS A 252 -45.38 -21.50 4.25
C HIS A 252 -45.49 -23.02 4.44
N GLN A 253 -44.63 -23.61 5.30
CA GLN A 253 -44.69 -25.04 5.64
C GLN A 253 -46.04 -25.44 6.25
N ALA A 254 -46.55 -24.68 7.21
CA ALA A 254 -47.84 -24.95 7.84
C ALA A 254 -49.00 -24.86 6.83
N ALA A 255 -48.99 -23.88 5.94
CA ALA A 255 -49.99 -23.75 4.88
C ALA A 255 -49.91 -24.91 3.88
N GLN A 256 -48.70 -25.31 3.46
CA GLN A 256 -48.49 -26.46 2.57
C GLN A 256 -48.93 -27.78 3.20
N TYR A 257 -48.62 -28.00 4.47
CA TYR A 257 -49.05 -29.18 5.21
C TYR A 257 -50.58 -29.30 5.20
N ASN A 258 -51.27 -28.21 5.54
CA ASN A 258 -52.74 -28.15 5.53
C ASN A 258 -53.33 -28.36 4.12
N VAL A 259 -52.74 -27.79 3.07
CA VAL A 259 -53.21 -28.04 1.69
C VAL A 259 -53.10 -29.53 1.32
N ARG A 260 -52.05 -30.24 1.78
CA ARG A 260 -51.81 -31.64 1.44
C ARG A 260 -52.61 -32.65 2.27
N HIS A 261 -52.92 -32.33 3.52
CA HIS A 261 -53.51 -33.29 4.47
C HIS A 261 -54.98 -33.04 4.80
N THR A 262 -55.58 -31.95 4.33
CA THR A 262 -56.98 -31.64 4.65
C THR A 262 -57.92 -32.22 3.60
N HIS A 263 -58.85 -33.06 4.03
CA HIS A 263 -59.93 -33.62 3.18
C HIS A 263 -61.18 -32.73 3.10
N ASP A 264 -61.21 -31.62 3.87
CA ASP A 264 -62.26 -30.61 3.85
C ASP A 264 -61.98 -29.54 2.77
N SER A 265 -62.92 -29.38 1.84
CA SER A 265 -62.84 -28.47 0.70
C SER A 265 -62.76 -26.99 1.11
N THR A 266 -63.38 -26.60 2.23
CA THR A 266 -63.39 -25.22 2.72
C THR A 266 -62.06 -24.84 3.35
N LEU A 267 -61.51 -25.72 4.19
CA LEU A 267 -60.20 -25.56 4.82
C LEU A 267 -59.06 -25.60 3.79
N GLY A 268 -59.16 -26.47 2.78
CA GLY A 268 -58.22 -26.50 1.66
C GLY A 268 -58.20 -25.18 0.88
N ARG A 269 -59.38 -24.60 0.59
CA ARG A 269 -59.49 -23.30 -0.10
C ARG A 269 -58.90 -22.15 0.72
N LEU A 270 -59.14 -22.13 2.04
CA LEU A 270 -58.56 -21.16 2.97
C LEU A 270 -57.03 -21.28 3.03
N ALA A 271 -56.50 -22.49 3.10
CA ALA A 271 -55.07 -22.75 3.10
C ALA A 271 -54.41 -22.33 1.77
N ALA A 272 -55.05 -22.60 0.63
CA ALA A 272 -54.57 -22.14 -0.68
C ALA A 272 -54.57 -20.61 -0.81
N LYS A 273 -55.59 -19.92 -0.28
CA LYS A 273 -55.63 -18.45 -0.24
C LYS A 273 -54.50 -17.89 0.63
N LYS A 274 -54.27 -18.49 1.81
CA LYS A 274 -53.16 -18.15 2.70
C LYS A 274 -51.80 -18.35 2.00
N MET A 275 -51.64 -19.42 1.24
CA MET A 275 -50.42 -19.69 0.47
C MET A 275 -50.15 -18.62 -0.60
N LYS A 276 -51.18 -18.16 -1.34
CA LYS A 276 -51.04 -17.03 -2.29
C LYS A 276 -50.59 -15.75 -1.59
N THR A 277 -51.11 -15.46 -0.41
CA THR A 277 -50.70 -14.28 0.39
C THR A 277 -49.24 -14.38 0.83
N VAL A 278 -48.79 -15.56 1.25
CA VAL A 278 -47.39 -15.80 1.66
C VAL A 278 -46.44 -15.61 0.47
N LEU A 279 -46.74 -16.18 -0.70
CA LEU A 279 -45.94 -15.99 -1.92
C LEU A 279 -45.86 -14.52 -2.35
N SER A 280 -46.95 -13.77 -2.20
CA SER A 280 -46.95 -12.33 -2.48
C SER A 280 -46.09 -11.55 -1.48
N LEU A 281 -46.12 -11.93 -0.20
CA LEU A 281 -45.27 -11.33 0.83
C LEU A 281 -43.79 -11.64 0.55
N GLU A 282 -43.45 -12.86 0.16
CA GLU A 282 -42.09 -13.25 -0.23
C GLU A 282 -41.55 -12.39 -1.37
N LYS A 283 -42.33 -12.23 -2.45
CA LYS A 283 -41.94 -11.36 -3.58
C LYS A 283 -41.75 -9.90 -3.17
N ARG A 284 -42.59 -9.38 -2.26
CA ARG A 284 -42.43 -8.02 -1.74
C ARG A 284 -41.14 -7.90 -0.94
N TYR A 285 -40.88 -8.85 -0.04
CA TYR A 285 -39.67 -8.88 0.76
C TYR A 285 -38.40 -9.07 -0.08
N GLN A 286 -38.44 -9.83 -1.17
CA GLN A 286 -37.32 -9.93 -2.11
C GLN A 286 -36.97 -8.57 -2.76
N LYS A 287 -37.97 -7.73 -3.06
CA LYS A 287 -37.74 -6.35 -3.54
C LYS A 287 -37.26 -5.40 -2.44
N GLU A 288 -37.77 -5.54 -1.21
CA GLU A 288 -37.25 -4.77 -0.08
C GLU A 288 -35.77 -5.14 0.20
N ASP A 289 -35.42 -6.41 0.02
CA ASP A 289 -34.08 -6.93 0.23
C ASP A 289 -33.05 -6.43 -0.79
N SER A 290 -33.46 -6.04 -2.00
CA SER A 290 -32.53 -5.49 -3.00
C SER A 290 -32.05 -4.07 -2.67
N ASN A 291 -32.73 -3.37 -1.76
CA ASN A 291 -32.38 -2.01 -1.33
C ASN A 291 -31.71 -2.01 0.06
N ARG A 292 -31.21 -3.15 0.52
CA ARG A 292 -30.58 -3.25 1.83
C ARG A 292 -29.20 -2.63 1.87
N VAL A 293 -28.79 -2.28 3.09
CA VAL A 293 -27.42 -1.95 3.40
C VAL A 293 -26.57 -3.20 3.20
N ASP A 294 -25.68 -3.15 2.21
CA ASP A 294 -24.67 -4.17 2.01
C ASP A 294 -23.69 -4.19 3.21
N PHE A 295 -23.07 -5.36 3.45
CA PHE A 295 -21.97 -5.41 4.41
C PHE A 295 -20.83 -4.52 3.92
N PRO A 296 -20.29 -3.63 4.76
CA PRO A 296 -19.17 -2.81 4.33
C PRO A 296 -17.95 -3.70 4.06
N GLU A 297 -17.34 -3.53 2.90
CA GLU A 297 -16.06 -4.14 2.57
C GLU A 297 -14.93 -3.36 3.26
N ASN A 298 -13.93 -4.08 3.80
CA ASN A 298 -12.70 -3.47 4.28
C ASN A 298 -11.53 -4.09 3.51
N MET A 299 -11.09 -3.41 2.45
CA MET A 299 -9.98 -3.86 1.59
C MET A 299 -8.64 -3.94 2.34
N ASP A 300 -8.51 -3.18 3.43
CA ASP A 300 -7.32 -3.16 4.26
C ASP A 300 -7.32 -4.21 5.35
N ASN A 301 -8.42 -4.97 5.54
CA ASN A 301 -8.47 -5.97 6.61
C ASN A 301 -7.58 -7.16 6.29
N ILE A 302 -6.52 -7.32 7.07
CA ILE A 302 -5.60 -8.46 7.07
C ILE A 302 -5.81 -9.19 8.38
N THR A 303 -6.49 -10.33 8.35
CA THR A 303 -6.71 -11.17 9.53
C THR A 303 -5.75 -12.36 9.50
N LEU A 304 -4.50 -12.10 9.88
CA LEU A 304 -3.44 -13.10 9.96
C LEU A 304 -2.83 -13.14 11.36
N PHE A 305 -2.40 -14.33 11.77
CA PHE A 305 -1.73 -14.55 13.05
C PHE A 305 -0.62 -15.58 12.88
N PHE A 306 0.53 -15.32 13.50
CA PHE A 306 1.62 -16.28 13.59
C PHE A 306 1.33 -17.28 14.72
N ASN A 307 0.86 -18.47 14.35
CA ASN A 307 0.47 -19.52 15.30
C ASN A 307 1.46 -20.70 15.28
N ASP A 308 1.61 -21.34 16.44
CA ASP A 308 2.37 -22.59 16.64
C ASP A 308 3.86 -22.53 16.23
N ILE A 309 4.52 -21.38 16.43
CA ILE A 309 5.96 -21.25 16.14
C ILE A 309 6.77 -21.80 17.32
N SER A 310 7.66 -22.75 17.04
CA SER A 310 8.61 -23.30 18.01
C SER A 310 9.79 -22.35 18.23
N THR A 311 9.62 -21.37 19.12
CA THR A 311 10.62 -20.32 19.37
C THR A 311 11.94 -20.87 19.91
N LEU A 312 13.04 -20.22 19.53
CA LEU A 312 14.36 -20.46 20.11
C LEU A 312 14.45 -19.84 21.51
N ASP A 313 15.34 -20.36 22.36
CA ASP A 313 15.64 -19.73 23.66
C ASP A 313 16.19 -18.31 23.44
N LYS A 314 15.72 -17.36 24.26
CA LYS A 314 16.09 -15.94 24.16
C LYS A 314 17.60 -15.71 24.28
N ASN A 315 18.32 -16.55 25.02
CA ASN A 315 19.76 -16.45 25.23
C ASN A 315 20.56 -17.30 24.23
N LYS A 316 19.90 -18.13 23.40
CA LYS A 316 20.57 -18.87 22.34
C LYS A 316 21.09 -17.89 21.30
N ARG A 317 22.42 -17.79 21.20
CA ARG A 317 23.07 -17.02 20.14
C ARG A 317 22.95 -17.77 18.82
N ILE A 318 22.38 -17.12 17.81
CA ILE A 318 22.16 -17.71 16.48
C ILE A 318 23.18 -17.20 15.44
N LEU A 319 23.72 -16.00 15.63
CA LEU A 319 24.79 -15.43 14.82
C LEU A 319 25.78 -14.69 15.71
N SER A 320 27.07 -14.80 15.39
CA SER A 320 28.13 -14.02 16.04
C SER A 320 29.18 -13.65 15.00
N TRP A 321 29.23 -12.37 14.66
CA TRP A 321 30.25 -11.80 13.79
C TRP A 321 31.21 -10.95 14.61
N LYS A 322 32.49 -11.34 14.57
CA LYS A 322 33.59 -10.58 15.17
C LYS A 322 34.41 -9.97 14.06
N LYS A 323 34.19 -8.69 13.76
CA LYS A 323 34.91 -7.95 12.70
C LYS A 323 34.72 -8.58 11.32
N HIS A 324 33.49 -8.95 10.99
CA HIS A 324 33.15 -9.47 9.66
C HIS A 324 33.31 -8.36 8.62
N GLN A 325 34.07 -8.63 7.55
CA GLN A 325 34.35 -7.65 6.51
C GLN A 325 33.32 -7.79 5.40
N LEU A 326 32.43 -6.79 5.24
CA LEU A 326 31.50 -6.79 4.11
C LEU A 326 32.25 -6.48 2.81
N PRO A 327 31.76 -6.98 1.66
CA PRO A 327 32.31 -6.64 0.34
C PRO A 327 32.30 -5.14 0.03
N THR A 328 31.43 -4.38 0.70
CA THR A 328 31.31 -2.92 0.62
C THR A 328 32.33 -2.18 1.49
N GLY A 329 33.19 -2.87 2.24
CA GLY A 329 34.30 -2.28 2.98
C GLY A 329 34.07 -2.11 4.49
N GLN A 330 32.83 -2.26 4.97
CA GLN A 330 32.51 -2.11 6.40
C GLN A 330 33.04 -3.28 7.25
N LYS A 331 33.38 -2.98 8.50
CA LYS A 331 33.70 -3.98 9.53
C LYS A 331 32.55 -4.08 10.53
N ILE A 332 31.93 -5.25 10.57
CA ILE A 332 30.71 -5.49 11.32
C ILE A 332 30.98 -6.32 12.57
N TYR A 333 30.48 -5.83 13.70
CA TYR A 333 30.38 -6.55 14.95
C TYR A 333 28.90 -6.74 15.26
N LEU A 334 28.44 -7.99 15.31
CA LEU A 334 27.01 -8.27 15.43
C LEU A 334 26.79 -9.61 16.13
N ASP A 335 26.02 -9.58 17.21
CA ASP A 335 25.51 -10.77 17.88
C ASP A 335 23.98 -10.77 17.78
N ILE A 336 23.41 -11.88 17.30
CA ILE A 336 21.97 -12.07 17.17
C ILE A 336 21.55 -13.25 18.03
N PHE A 337 20.46 -13.09 18.77
CA PHE A 337 19.89 -14.09 19.67
C PHE A 337 18.49 -14.53 19.24
N GLY A 338 18.04 -15.69 19.71
CA GLY A 338 16.89 -16.43 19.20
C GLY A 338 15.52 -15.74 19.22
N GLN A 339 15.38 -14.63 19.96
CA GLN A 339 14.13 -13.84 20.03
C GLN A 339 14.39 -12.33 19.85
N ASP A 340 15.52 -11.96 19.24
CA ASP A 340 15.81 -10.56 18.98
C ASP A 340 14.81 -9.96 17.99
N LYS A 341 14.47 -8.69 18.17
CA LYS A 341 13.76 -7.89 17.17
C LYS A 341 14.68 -6.74 16.76
N LEU A 342 15.46 -7.00 15.72
CA LEU A 342 16.54 -6.15 15.26
C LEU A 342 16.13 -5.43 13.98
N VAL A 343 16.29 -4.11 13.95
CA VAL A 343 16.10 -3.31 12.73
C VAL A 343 17.38 -2.56 12.38
N ILE A 344 17.75 -2.57 11.11
CA ILE A 344 18.92 -1.92 10.55
C ILE A 344 18.46 -0.77 9.64
N THR A 345 18.93 0.43 9.94
CA THR A 345 18.72 1.63 9.10
C THR A 345 20.05 2.10 8.51
N GLY A 346 20.02 3.06 7.60
CA GLY A 346 21.21 3.63 6.99
C GLY A 346 20.89 4.34 5.67
N LYS A 347 21.85 5.09 5.11
CA LYS A 347 21.65 5.79 3.83
C LYS A 347 21.35 4.82 2.68
N ASN A 348 20.73 5.33 1.62
CA ASN A 348 20.55 4.51 0.40
C ASN A 348 21.89 4.29 -0.29
N GLY A 349 22.03 3.11 -0.92
CA GLY A 349 23.30 2.67 -1.52
C GLY A 349 24.37 2.19 -0.53
N ILE A 350 24.20 2.33 0.79
CA ILE A 350 25.24 1.96 1.78
C ILE A 350 25.47 0.44 1.91
N GLY A 351 24.58 -0.39 1.35
CA GLY A 351 24.71 -1.85 1.35
C GLY A 351 23.79 -2.60 2.33
N LYS A 352 22.68 -2.00 2.80
CA LYS A 352 21.73 -2.64 3.74
C LYS A 352 21.22 -4.00 3.26
N THR A 353 20.69 -4.08 2.03
CA THR A 353 20.25 -5.33 1.39
C THR A 353 21.38 -6.34 1.25
N ARG A 354 22.63 -5.89 1.06
CA ARG A 354 23.78 -6.80 0.96
C ARG A 354 24.14 -7.38 2.34
N LEU A 355 24.10 -6.55 3.37
CA LEU A 355 24.26 -7.00 4.77
C LEU A 355 23.19 -8.02 5.14
N ILE A 356 21.91 -7.75 4.86
CA ILE A 356 20.82 -8.66 5.22
C ILE A 356 20.91 -9.99 4.44
N LYS A 357 21.31 -9.96 3.17
CA LYS A 357 21.58 -11.16 2.36
C LYS A 357 22.74 -11.99 2.91
N GLN A 358 23.80 -11.34 3.40
CA GLN A 358 24.91 -12.04 4.04
C GLN A 358 24.49 -12.69 5.36
N ILE A 359 23.69 -12.00 6.18
CA ILE A 359 23.11 -12.56 7.40
C ILE A 359 22.24 -13.78 7.06
N TYR A 360 21.37 -13.67 6.06
CA TYR A 360 20.55 -14.78 5.59
C TYR A 360 21.40 -15.98 5.15
N HIS A 361 22.43 -15.73 4.32
CA HIS A 361 23.33 -16.78 3.85
C HIS A 361 24.00 -17.54 5.00
N ASP A 362 24.60 -16.82 5.96
CA ASP A 362 25.31 -17.42 7.09
C ASP A 362 24.36 -18.18 8.02
N LEU A 363 23.16 -17.65 8.29
CA LEU A 363 22.15 -18.33 9.10
C LEU A 363 21.62 -19.59 8.41
N ASN A 364 21.41 -19.54 7.09
CA ASN A 364 20.86 -20.66 6.32
C ASN A 364 21.83 -21.84 6.17
N GLN A 365 23.13 -21.66 6.49
CA GLN A 365 24.07 -22.78 6.61
C GLN A 365 23.78 -23.67 7.83
N ASN A 366 23.04 -23.16 8.82
CA ASN A 366 22.67 -23.91 10.01
C ASN A 366 21.36 -24.67 9.79
N GLN A 367 21.45 -25.95 9.44
CA GLN A 367 20.29 -26.83 9.19
C GLN A 367 19.34 -27.03 10.38
N GLN A 368 19.72 -26.59 11.59
CA GLN A 368 18.87 -26.63 12.78
C GLN A 368 17.94 -25.42 12.93
N LEU A 369 18.12 -24.39 12.09
CA LEU A 369 17.31 -23.18 12.11
C LEU A 369 16.32 -23.20 10.95
N SER A 370 15.08 -22.87 11.23
CA SER A 370 14.06 -22.60 10.22
C SER A 370 13.96 -21.08 10.01
N ILE A 371 14.28 -20.63 8.80
CA ILE A 371 14.49 -19.21 8.47
C ILE A 371 13.61 -18.82 7.28
N GLY A 372 12.84 -17.75 7.44
CA GLY A 372 12.09 -17.11 6.36
C GLY A 372 12.79 -15.86 5.86
N TYR A 373 12.69 -15.58 4.57
CA TYR A 373 13.23 -14.35 3.96
C TYR A 373 12.18 -13.67 3.08
N MET A 374 11.97 -12.38 3.32
CA MET A 374 11.12 -11.50 2.52
C MET A 374 12.03 -10.49 1.79
N PRO A 375 12.18 -10.59 0.46
CA PRO A 375 13.03 -9.70 -0.31
C PRO A 375 12.40 -8.32 -0.51
N GLN A 376 13.24 -7.33 -0.77
CA GLN A 376 12.81 -5.98 -1.18
C GLN A 376 12.22 -5.97 -2.60
N ASP A 377 12.83 -6.72 -3.52
CA ASP A 377 12.43 -6.81 -4.93
C ASP A 377 11.85 -8.19 -5.23
N TYR A 378 10.51 -8.26 -5.25
CA TYR A 378 9.78 -9.49 -5.55
C TYR A 378 9.91 -9.93 -7.01
N ASP A 379 10.09 -9.00 -7.95
CA ASP A 379 10.17 -9.32 -9.38
C ASP A 379 11.46 -10.07 -9.68
N SER A 380 12.56 -9.66 -9.04
CA SER A 380 13.83 -10.40 -9.11
C SER A 380 13.74 -11.81 -8.54
N PHE A 381 12.83 -12.03 -7.57
CA PHE A 381 12.64 -13.32 -6.92
C PHE A 381 11.82 -14.28 -7.79
N PHE A 382 10.69 -13.82 -8.34
CA PHE A 382 9.85 -14.60 -9.27
C PHE A 382 10.48 -14.65 -10.66
N SER A 383 11.63 -15.31 -10.80
CA SER A 383 12.33 -15.47 -12.09
C SER A 383 11.69 -16.50 -13.03
N LYS A 384 10.73 -17.28 -12.54
CA LYS A 384 9.99 -18.30 -13.29
C LYS A 384 8.49 -18.08 -13.11
N GLU A 385 7.72 -18.42 -14.13
CA GLU A 385 6.27 -18.51 -14.01
C GLU A 385 5.90 -19.63 -13.04
N ILE A 386 5.42 -19.25 -11.87
CA ILE A 386 4.93 -20.13 -10.81
C ILE A 386 3.57 -19.55 -10.40
N SER A 387 2.55 -20.40 -10.28
CA SER A 387 1.26 -19.92 -9.78
C SER A 387 1.35 -19.54 -8.31
N THR A 388 0.44 -18.69 -7.83
CA THR A 388 0.48 -18.26 -6.43
C THR A 388 0.22 -19.41 -5.45
N LEU A 389 -0.57 -20.42 -5.84
CA LEU A 389 -0.75 -21.64 -5.06
C LEU A 389 0.49 -22.54 -5.10
N ASP A 390 1.13 -22.71 -6.27
CA ASP A 390 2.36 -23.50 -6.37
C ASP A 390 3.49 -22.92 -5.51
N PHE A 391 3.54 -21.58 -5.37
CA PHE A 391 4.49 -20.92 -4.47
C PHE A 391 4.28 -21.26 -2.98
N LEU A 392 3.10 -21.73 -2.60
CA LEU A 392 2.78 -22.11 -1.21
C LEU A 392 2.76 -23.63 -0.99
N ASP A 393 2.97 -24.43 -2.03
CA ASP A 393 2.82 -25.89 -1.99
C ASP A 393 3.86 -26.57 -1.08
N ASP A 394 5.04 -25.96 -0.93
CA ASP A 394 6.11 -26.44 -0.06
C ASP A 394 5.83 -26.23 1.44
N VAL A 395 4.94 -25.29 1.78
CA VAL A 395 4.63 -24.89 3.16
C VAL A 395 3.22 -25.28 3.61
N ALA A 396 2.29 -25.53 2.68
CA ALA A 396 0.92 -25.88 3.01
C ALA A 396 0.20 -26.64 1.89
N ASN A 397 -0.80 -27.43 2.25
CA ASN A 397 -1.72 -27.98 1.25
C ASN A 397 -2.62 -26.89 0.64
N GLU A 398 -3.15 -27.16 -0.54
CA GLU A 398 -3.96 -26.21 -1.32
C GLU A 398 -5.13 -25.62 -0.53
N ASN A 399 -5.86 -26.43 0.25
CA ASN A 399 -7.00 -25.93 1.04
C ASN A 399 -6.58 -24.89 2.08
N THR A 400 -5.46 -25.12 2.75
CA THR A 400 -4.90 -24.20 3.75
C THR A 400 -4.35 -22.96 3.07
N ALA A 401 -3.62 -23.11 1.96
CA ALA A 401 -3.11 -22.01 1.15
C ALA A 401 -4.25 -21.10 0.65
N ARG A 402 -5.31 -21.68 0.06
CA ARG A 402 -6.50 -20.93 -0.38
C ARG A 402 -7.19 -20.20 0.78
N THR A 403 -7.23 -20.80 1.97
CA THR A 403 -7.82 -20.17 3.16
C THR A 403 -7.02 -18.93 3.58
N ILE A 404 -5.68 -19.04 3.65
CA ILE A 404 -4.81 -17.90 3.99
C ILE A 404 -4.86 -16.80 2.92
N LEU A 405 -4.82 -17.18 1.63
CA LEU A 405 -4.93 -16.22 0.53
C LEU A 405 -6.29 -15.51 0.52
N ALA A 406 -7.37 -16.20 0.89
CA ALA A 406 -8.69 -15.57 1.06
C ALA A 406 -8.70 -14.56 2.23
N CYS A 407 -8.02 -14.85 3.35
CA CYS A 407 -7.83 -13.90 4.46
C CYS A 407 -7.05 -12.64 4.03
N LEU A 408 -6.23 -12.76 2.98
CA LEU A 408 -5.48 -11.67 2.34
C LEU A 408 -6.21 -11.05 1.14
N GLN A 409 -7.46 -11.45 0.90
CA GLN A 409 -8.35 -10.94 -0.13
C GLN A 409 -7.90 -11.21 -1.58
N PHE A 410 -7.15 -12.29 -1.80
CA PHE A 410 -6.90 -12.77 -3.16
C PHE A 410 -8.21 -13.23 -3.82
N THR A 411 -8.40 -12.88 -5.09
CA THR A 411 -9.48 -13.44 -5.90
C THR A 411 -9.12 -14.85 -6.37
N ARG A 412 -10.12 -15.62 -6.84
CA ARG A 412 -9.87 -16.97 -7.38
C ARG A 412 -8.90 -16.94 -8.56
N GLU A 413 -9.04 -15.96 -9.44
CA GLU A 413 -8.14 -15.78 -10.60
C GLU A 413 -6.71 -15.47 -10.15
N GLU A 414 -6.55 -14.61 -9.13
CA GLU A 414 -5.23 -14.29 -8.57
C GLU A 414 -4.58 -15.48 -7.86
N MET A 415 -5.37 -16.42 -7.33
CA MET A 415 -4.86 -17.66 -6.73
C MET A 415 -4.33 -18.65 -7.80
N GLU A 416 -4.81 -18.59 -9.03
CA GLU A 416 -4.54 -19.60 -10.06
C GLU A 416 -3.54 -19.12 -11.12
N HIS A 417 -3.40 -17.81 -11.29
CA HIS A 417 -2.47 -17.23 -12.27
C HIS A 417 -1.05 -17.03 -11.71
N SER A 418 -0.12 -16.73 -12.63
CA SER A 418 1.30 -16.54 -12.34
C SER A 418 1.53 -15.42 -11.32
N ALA A 419 2.38 -15.68 -10.32
CA ALA A 419 2.82 -14.71 -9.32
C ALA A 419 3.50 -13.48 -9.94
N LEU A 420 4.06 -13.60 -11.16
CA LEU A 420 4.64 -12.49 -11.91
C LEU A 420 3.61 -11.39 -12.24
N ASN A 421 2.36 -11.77 -12.48
CA ASN A 421 1.29 -10.86 -12.88
C ASN A 421 0.66 -10.11 -11.69
N LEU A 422 1.04 -10.47 -10.47
CA LEU A 422 0.60 -9.79 -9.26
C LEU A 422 1.23 -8.39 -9.15
N SER A 423 0.47 -7.45 -8.60
CA SER A 423 1.00 -6.16 -8.11
C SER A 423 2.04 -6.36 -6.99
N GLY A 424 2.87 -5.35 -6.72
CA GLY A 424 3.85 -5.39 -5.63
C GLY A 424 3.18 -5.64 -4.28
N GLY A 425 2.05 -4.99 -4.02
CA GLY A 425 1.25 -5.22 -2.81
C GLY A 425 0.71 -6.65 -2.70
N GLN A 426 0.31 -7.28 -3.81
CA GLN A 426 -0.09 -8.69 -3.80
C GLN A 426 1.08 -9.63 -3.60
N LYS A 427 2.23 -9.35 -4.24
CA LYS A 427 3.47 -10.13 -4.00
C LYS A 427 3.87 -10.05 -2.53
N ALA A 428 3.81 -8.87 -1.92
CA ALA A 428 4.06 -8.71 -0.49
C ALA A 428 3.09 -9.52 0.38
N LYS A 429 1.77 -9.50 0.07
CA LYS A 429 0.77 -10.35 0.75
C LYS A 429 1.05 -11.84 0.55
N LEU A 430 1.51 -12.27 -0.63
CA LEU A 430 1.87 -13.66 -0.91
C LEU A 430 3.10 -14.12 -0.09
N PHE A 431 4.12 -13.28 0.04
CA PHE A 431 5.26 -13.55 0.93
C PHE A 431 4.83 -13.61 2.40
N LEU A 432 3.89 -12.76 2.81
CA LEU A 432 3.31 -12.82 4.15
C LEU A 432 2.57 -14.13 4.40
N ALA A 433 1.77 -14.59 3.43
CA ALA A 433 1.10 -15.89 3.48
C ALA A 433 2.11 -17.03 3.67
N HIS A 434 3.17 -17.05 2.84
CA HIS A 434 4.24 -18.02 2.94
C HIS A 434 4.87 -18.00 4.34
N MET A 435 5.26 -16.84 4.87
CA MET A 435 5.87 -16.74 6.20
C MET A 435 4.97 -17.24 7.33
N VAL A 436 3.67 -16.93 7.27
CA VAL A 436 2.68 -17.42 8.25
C VAL A 436 2.58 -18.95 8.22
N LEU A 437 2.63 -19.54 7.02
CA LEU A 437 2.52 -20.98 6.81
C LEU A 437 3.81 -21.74 7.13
N SER A 438 4.97 -21.17 6.80
CA SER A 438 6.28 -21.80 7.06
C SER A 438 6.59 -21.98 8.55
N LYS A 439 5.97 -21.18 9.43
CA LYS A 439 6.20 -21.19 10.88
C LYS A 439 7.69 -21.09 11.28
N ASN A 440 8.44 -20.26 10.54
CA ASN A 440 9.87 -20.10 10.75
C ASN A 440 10.19 -19.60 12.16
N GLN A 441 11.38 -19.93 12.66
CA GLN A 441 11.89 -19.47 13.96
C GLN A 441 12.54 -18.09 13.88
N VAL A 442 13.10 -17.78 12.71
CA VAL A 442 13.74 -16.51 12.38
C VAL A 442 13.12 -16.00 11.08
N ILE A 443 12.73 -14.72 11.04
CA ILE A 443 12.34 -14.05 9.80
C ILE A 443 13.28 -12.88 9.50
N ILE A 444 13.63 -12.78 8.24
CA ILE A 444 14.49 -11.74 7.70
C ILE A 444 13.68 -10.92 6.70
N LEU A 445 13.58 -9.61 6.93
CA LEU A 445 12.62 -8.73 6.26
C LEU A 445 13.33 -7.51 5.65
N ASP A 446 13.34 -7.39 4.32
CA ASP A 446 13.90 -6.23 3.62
C ASP A 446 12.77 -5.29 3.15
N GLU A 447 12.58 -4.16 3.83
CA GLU A 447 11.49 -3.19 3.63
C GLU A 447 10.06 -3.79 3.69
N PRO A 448 9.68 -4.43 4.81
CA PRO A 448 8.46 -5.23 4.87
C PRO A 448 7.15 -4.44 4.70
N THR A 449 7.14 -3.12 4.89
CA THR A 449 5.92 -2.30 4.82
C THR A 449 5.74 -1.57 3.49
N ARG A 450 6.77 -1.50 2.63
CA ARG A 450 6.86 -0.62 1.46
C ARG A 450 5.68 -0.72 0.48
N HIS A 451 5.21 -1.93 0.20
CA HIS A 451 4.18 -2.19 -0.82
C HIS A 451 2.74 -2.24 -0.28
N PHE A 452 2.56 -2.05 1.02
CA PHE A 452 1.24 -2.03 1.64
C PHE A 452 0.64 -0.62 1.59
N SER A 453 -0.69 -0.54 1.46
CA SER A 453 -1.41 0.73 1.63
C SER A 453 -1.16 1.29 3.04
N PRO A 454 -1.06 2.63 3.22
CA PRO A 454 -0.95 3.25 4.55
C PRO A 454 -2.00 2.76 5.54
N THR A 455 -3.19 2.44 5.03
CA THR A 455 -4.32 1.98 5.85
C THR A 455 -4.21 0.50 6.27
N SER A 456 -3.36 -0.28 5.61
CA SER A 456 -3.06 -1.69 5.93
C SER A 456 -1.78 -1.86 6.76
N GLN A 457 -0.83 -0.93 6.65
CA GLN A 457 0.47 -0.98 7.34
C GLN A 457 0.37 -1.14 8.88
N PRO A 458 -0.58 -0.51 9.60
CA PRO A 458 -0.76 -0.74 11.04
C PRO A 458 -0.99 -2.22 11.39
N LEU A 459 -1.78 -2.95 10.59
CA LEU A 459 -2.06 -4.37 10.82
C LEU A 459 -0.82 -5.24 10.57
N ILE A 460 -0.03 -4.88 9.56
CA ILE A 460 1.24 -5.56 9.27
C ILE A 460 2.24 -5.35 10.42
N ARG A 461 2.33 -4.12 10.96
CA ARG A 461 3.15 -3.84 12.13
C ARG A 461 2.69 -4.62 13.36
N GLU A 462 1.38 -4.69 13.61
CA GLU A 462 0.82 -5.48 14.72
C GLU A 462 1.17 -6.97 14.57
N LEU A 463 1.09 -7.50 13.35
CA LEU A 463 1.46 -8.88 13.04
C LEU A 463 2.93 -9.17 13.36
N PHE A 464 3.87 -8.30 12.97
CA PHE A 464 5.30 -8.45 13.29
C PHE A 464 5.63 -8.14 14.75
N LEU A 465 4.92 -7.21 15.38
CA LEU A 465 5.02 -6.95 16.82
C LEU A 465 4.70 -8.20 17.63
N ASN A 466 3.71 -8.98 17.20
CA ASN A 466 3.27 -10.20 17.86
C ASN A 466 4.01 -11.46 17.41
N TYR A 467 4.94 -11.35 16.45
CA TYR A 467 5.78 -12.49 16.06
C TYR A 467 6.67 -12.92 17.25
N PRO A 468 6.62 -14.20 17.66
CA PRO A 468 7.28 -14.67 18.88
C PRO A 468 8.76 -15.04 18.68
N GLY A 469 9.21 -15.23 17.43
CA GLY A 469 10.59 -15.58 17.09
C GLY A 469 11.52 -14.38 16.89
N CYS A 470 12.66 -14.63 16.25
CA CYS A 470 13.63 -13.59 15.91
C CYS A 470 13.22 -12.82 14.64
N ILE A 471 13.26 -11.50 14.67
CA ILE A 471 13.10 -10.61 13.52
C ILE A 471 14.42 -9.91 13.25
N ILE A 472 14.89 -9.98 12.01
CA ILE A 472 16.01 -9.18 11.49
C ILE A 472 15.47 -8.40 10.30
N SER A 473 15.39 -7.08 10.39
CA SER A 473 14.78 -6.28 9.33
C SER A 473 15.64 -5.11 8.91
N VAL A 474 15.55 -4.75 7.63
CA VAL A 474 15.93 -3.43 7.12
C VAL A 474 14.64 -2.67 6.85
N SER A 475 14.56 -1.42 7.33
CA SER A 475 13.40 -0.58 7.06
C SER A 475 13.73 0.90 7.15
N HIS A 476 13.02 1.70 6.35
CA HIS A 476 12.96 3.16 6.48
C HIS A 476 11.68 3.68 7.17
N ASP A 477 10.72 2.81 7.48
CA ASP A 477 9.42 3.16 8.07
C ASP A 477 9.59 3.46 9.58
N GLU A 478 9.40 4.72 9.96
CA GLU A 478 9.52 5.19 11.34
C GLU A 478 8.56 4.45 12.29
N HIS A 479 7.30 4.25 11.89
CA HIS A 479 6.32 3.55 12.71
C HIS A 479 6.69 2.07 12.86
N PHE A 480 7.22 1.42 11.84
CA PHE A 480 7.71 0.04 11.92
C PHE A 480 8.87 -0.08 12.91
N ILE A 481 9.86 0.82 12.80
CA ILE A 481 11.01 0.86 13.71
C ILE A 481 10.54 1.07 15.15
N GLN A 482 9.69 2.07 15.40
CA GLN A 482 9.21 2.40 16.76
C GLN A 482 8.34 1.29 17.36
N THR A 483 7.55 0.59 16.55
CA THR A 483 6.61 -0.43 17.03
C THR A 483 7.29 -1.79 17.23
N VAL A 484 8.09 -2.25 16.26
CA VAL A 484 8.57 -3.63 16.20
C VAL A 484 9.99 -3.77 16.77
N ALA A 485 10.87 -2.79 16.58
CA ALA A 485 12.27 -2.91 16.94
C ALA A 485 12.47 -2.93 18.46
N ARG A 486 13.38 -3.80 18.91
CA ARG A 486 13.93 -3.83 20.28
C ARG A 486 15.43 -3.55 20.30
N LYS A 487 16.09 -3.78 19.17
CA LYS A 487 17.47 -3.38 18.90
C LYS A 487 17.49 -2.60 17.60
N HIS A 488 18.12 -1.44 17.61
CA HIS A 488 18.26 -0.58 16.43
C HIS A 488 19.73 -0.40 16.09
N TYR A 489 20.09 -0.71 14.85
CA TYR A 489 21.43 -0.49 14.34
C TYR A 489 21.41 0.46 13.14
N ARG A 490 22.45 1.28 13.02
CA ARG A 490 22.66 2.16 11.85
C ARG A 490 23.91 1.69 11.09
N LEU A 491 23.73 1.31 9.82
CA LEU A 491 24.82 0.99 8.92
C LEU A 491 25.42 2.28 8.37
N THR A 492 26.70 2.49 8.63
CA THR A 492 27.50 3.62 8.13
C THR A 492 28.49 3.16 7.05
N GLU A 493 29.32 4.08 6.55
CA GLU A 493 30.36 3.77 5.56
C GLU A 493 31.43 2.82 6.09
N ASN A 494 31.61 2.75 7.42
CA ASN A 494 32.72 2.04 8.04
C ASN A 494 32.27 0.91 8.97
N PHE A 495 31.14 1.07 9.66
CA PHE A 495 30.72 0.19 10.75
C PHE A 495 29.19 0.08 10.87
N LEU A 496 28.76 -0.82 11.74
CA LEU A 496 27.37 -0.94 12.18
C LEU A 496 27.28 -0.41 13.60
N ASP A 497 26.67 0.76 13.78
CA ASP A 497 26.47 1.36 15.10
C ASP A 497 25.25 0.76 15.78
N SER A 498 25.38 0.43 17.07
CA SER A 498 24.22 0.32 17.94
C SER A 498 23.80 1.72 18.36
N ASN A 499 22.58 2.13 18.03
CA ASN A 499 22.01 3.38 18.54
C ASN A 499 21.67 3.27 20.04
#